data_AF-A0A4V0YGJ2-F1
#
_entry.id   AF-A0A4V0YGJ2-F1
#
_cell.length_a   1.000
_cell.length_b   1.000
_cell.length_c   1.000
_cell.angle_alpha   90.00
_cell.angle_beta   90.00
_cell.angle_gamma   90.00
#
_symmetry.space_group_name_H-M   'P 1'
#
loop_
_entity.id
_entity.type
_entity.pdbx_description
1 polymer ?
#
loop_
_entity_poly.entity_id
_entity_poly.type
_entity_poly.pdbx_seq_one_letter_code
_entity_poly.pdbx_strand_id
1 'polypeptide(L)' 'MKTIQPEHRDTFDELKRVRLEALEHARVARDLSGRRAELVEELTGLGYAQADIARELGVSRQAIQKMSSAR' A
#
# COMPACT_ATOMS: atom_id res chain seq x y z
N MET A 1 -27.10 -24.62 -3.03
CA MET A 1 -25.80 -24.03 -3.37
C MET A 1 -25.47 -24.43 -4.80
N LYS A 2 -25.08 -23.51 -5.69
CA LYS A 2 -24.76 -23.87 -7.09
C LYS A 2 -23.38 -24.54 -7.14
N THR A 3 -23.30 -25.71 -7.76
CA THR A 3 -22.02 -26.37 -8.06
C THR A 3 -21.33 -25.64 -9.20
N ILE A 4 -20.00 -25.51 -9.14
CA ILE A 4 -19.22 -24.94 -10.26
C ILE A 4 -19.32 -25.90 -11.44
N GLN A 5 -19.96 -25.44 -12.51
CA GLN A 5 -20.11 -26.21 -13.73
C GLN A 5 -18.76 -26.31 -14.47
N PRO A 6 -18.48 -27.41 -15.19
CA PRO A 6 -17.22 -27.60 -15.91
C PRO A 6 -16.84 -26.43 -16.83
N GLU A 7 -17.81 -25.86 -17.54
CA GLU A 7 -17.64 -24.73 -18.46
C GLU A 7 -17.24 -23.40 -17.79
N HIS A 8 -17.28 -23.33 -16.45
CA HIS A 8 -16.86 -22.15 -15.69
C HIS A 8 -15.58 -22.39 -14.90
N ARG A 9 -14.98 -23.59 -14.97
CA ARG A 9 -13.77 -23.92 -14.20
C ARG A 9 -12.62 -22.96 -14.48
N ASP A 10 -12.35 -22.69 -15.75
CA ASP A 10 -11.26 -21.79 -16.17
C ASP A 10 -11.44 -20.39 -15.59
N THR A 11 -12.65 -19.84 -15.60
CA THR A 11 -12.96 -18.54 -15.00
C THR A 11 -12.75 -18.54 -13.49
N PHE A 12 -13.11 -19.62 -12.80
CA PHE A 12 -12.88 -19.73 -11.36
C PHE A 12 -11.40 -19.89 -11.01
N ASP A 13 -10.62 -20.56 -11.85
CA ASP A 13 -9.19 -20.71 -11.63
C ASP A 13 -8.44 -19.39 -11.89
N GLU A 14 -8.85 -18.64 -12.92
CA GLU A 14 -8.37 -17.28 -13.13
C GLU A 14 -8.75 -16.35 -11.98
N LEU A 15 -9.99 -16.43 -11.47
CA LEU A 15 -10.43 -15.65 -10.31
C LEU A 15 -9.56 -15.94 -9.07
N LYS A 16 -9.21 -17.20 -8.81
CA LYS A 16 -8.31 -17.55 -7.71
C LYS A 16 -6.93 -16.95 -7.91
N ARG A 17 -6.38 -17.04 -9.13
CA ARG A 17 -5.07 -16.48 -9.47
C ARG A 17 -5.03 -14.97 -9.23
N VAL A 18 -5.98 -14.24 -9.80
CA VAL A 18 -6.08 -12.77 -9.63
C VAL A 18 -6.29 -12.40 -8.17
N ARG A 19 -7.11 -13.15 -7.42
CA ARG A 19 -7.31 -12.90 -5.99
C ARG A 19 -6.03 -13.06 -5.19
N LEU A 20 -5.25 -14.11 -5.44
CA LEU A 20 -3.98 -14.33 -4.76
C LEU A 20 -2.99 -13.20 -5.07
N GLU A 21 -2.89 -12.79 -6.33
CA GLU A 21 -2.05 -11.67 -6.75
C GLU A 21 -2.46 -10.37 -6.05
N ALA A 22 -3.76 -10.06 -6.00
CA ALA A 22 -4.28 -8.89 -5.30
C ALA A 22 -3.98 -8.91 -3.79
N LEU A 23 -4.04 -10.08 -3.16
CA LEU A 23 -3.70 -10.24 -1.74
C LEU A 23 -2.22 -9.99 -1.47
N GLU A 24 -1.33 -10.47 -2.33
CA GLU A 24 0.10 -10.21 -2.21
C GLU A 24 0.41 -8.72 -2.40
N HIS A 25 -0.16 -8.08 -3.43
CA HIS A 25 0.02 -6.63 -3.63
C HIS A 25 -0.54 -5.82 -2.45
N ALA A 26 -1.67 -6.23 -1.88
CA ALA A 26 -2.23 -5.59 -0.70
C ALA A 26 -1.37 -5.79 0.57
N ARG A 27 -0.66 -6.92 0.68
CA ARG A 27 0.32 -7.13 1.75
C ARG A 27 1.53 -6.23 1.56
N VAL A 28 2.13 -6.24 0.37
CA VAL A 28 3.29 -5.39 0.02
C VAL A 28 2.97 -3.91 0.21
N ALA A 29 1.78 -3.46 -0.21
CA ALA A 29 1.36 -2.07 -0.03
C ALA A 29 1.27 -1.67 1.45
N ARG A 30 0.79 -2.57 2.32
CA ARG A 30 0.75 -2.34 3.78
C ARG A 30 2.16 -2.24 4.37
N ASP A 31 3.04 -3.18 4.01
CA ASP A 31 4.42 -3.20 4.50
C ASP A 31 5.17 -1.91 4.08
N LEU A 32 5.04 -1.50 2.82
CA LEU A 32 5.63 -0.27 2.30
C LEU A 32 5.01 0.99 2.93
N SER A 33 3.71 0.96 3.26
CA SER A 33 3.06 2.07 3.95
C SER A 33 3.65 2.26 5.35
N GLY A 34 3.85 1.17 6.10
CA GLY A 34 4.52 1.20 7.40
C GLY A 34 5.94 1.73 7.28
N ARG A 35 6.72 1.20 6.32
CA ARG A 35 8.10 1.65 6.09
C ARG A 35 8.19 3.14 5.74
N ARG A 36 7.25 3.65 4.94
CA ARG A 36 7.18 5.09 4.65
C ARG A 36 6.91 5.93 5.89
N ALA A 37 6.03 5.48 6.79
CA ALA A 37 5.77 6.18 8.05
C ALA A 37 7.03 6.26 8.93
N GLU A 38 7.77 5.15 9.05
CA GLU A 38 9.04 5.09 9.77
C GLU A 38 10.08 6.05 9.20
N LEU A 39 10.24 6.09 7.87
CA LEU A 39 11.19 6.98 7.20
C LEU A 39 10.84 8.46 7.39
N VAL A 40 9.54 8.80 7.36
CA VAL A 40 9.09 10.18 7.63
C VAL A 40 9.41 10.59 9.07
N GLU A 41 9.23 9.69 10.03
CA GLU A 41 9.60 9.93 11.43
C GLU A 41 11.11 10.06 11.61
N GLU A 42 11.90 9.20 10.97
CA GLU A 42 13.38 9.27 11.01
C GLU A 42 13.88 10.62 10.50
N LEU A 43 13.41 11.06 9.33
CA LEU A 43 13.77 12.37 8.77
C LEU A 43 13.33 13.53 9.68
N THR A 44 12.14 13.44 10.26
CA THR A 44 11.67 14.47 11.20
C THR A 44 12.54 14.49 12.46
N GLY A 45 12.97 13.33 12.95
CA GLY A 45 13.89 13.19 14.09
C GLY A 45 15.29 13.77 13.82
N LEU A 46 15.73 13.79 12.56
CA LEU A 46 16.95 14.45 12.10
C LEU A 46 16.79 15.97 11.93
N GLY A 47 15.61 16.53 12.16
CA GLY A 47 15.33 17.96 12.09
C GLY A 47 14.82 18.45 10.73
N TYR A 48 14.55 17.55 9.77
CA TYR A 48 13.91 17.95 8.51
C TYR A 48 12.45 18.33 8.76
N ALA A 49 12.04 19.51 8.27
CA ALA A 49 10.64 19.89 8.35
C ALA A 49 9.80 19.09 7.35
N GLN A 50 8.57 18.71 7.72
CA GLN A 50 7.65 18.01 6.81
C GLN A 50 7.39 18.74 5.48
N ALA A 51 7.54 20.07 5.43
CA ALA A 51 7.41 20.83 4.18
C ALA A 51 8.56 20.56 3.21
N ASP A 52 9.78 20.36 3.72
CA ASP A 52 10.94 20.07 2.89
C ASP A 52 10.87 18.64 2.37
N ILE A 53 10.47 17.69 3.22
CA ILE A 53 10.19 16.30 2.82
C ILE A 53 9.11 16.26 1.73
N ALA A 54 8.03 17.04 1.89
CA ALA A 54 6.95 17.12 0.90
C ALA A 54 7.43 17.68 -0.45
N ARG A 55 8.25 18.74 -0.40
CA ARG A 55 8.82 19.37 -1.60
C ARG A 55 9.71 18.39 -2.36
N GLU A 56 10.57 17.67 -1.67
CA GLU A 56 11.47 16.68 -2.26
C GLU A 56 10.71 15.52 -2.92
N LEU A 57 9.66 15.04 -2.26
CA LEU A 57 8.82 13.95 -2.78
C LEU A 57 7.80 14.41 -3.84
N GLY A 58 7.70 15.71 -4.15
CA GLY A 58 6.71 16.24 -5.09
C GLY A 58 5.27 16.05 -4.63
N VAL A 59 5.01 16.04 -3.31
CA VAL A 59 3.69 15.85 -2.72
C VAL A 59 3.29 17.03 -1.83
N SER A 60 2.04 17.06 -1.38
CA SER A 60 1.60 18.06 -0.41
C SER A 60 2.10 17.71 1.00
N ARG A 61 2.28 18.74 1.85
CA ARG A 61 2.54 18.53 3.29
C ARG A 61 1.47 17.63 3.93
N GLN A 62 0.21 17.76 3.51
CA GLN A 62 -0.87 16.91 4.01
C GLN A 62 -0.69 15.44 3.62
N ALA A 63 -0.08 15.14 2.47
CA ALA A 63 0.27 13.78 2.12
C ALA A 63 1.28 13.20 3.11
N ILE A 64 2.34 13.95 3.45
CA ILE A 64 3.34 13.55 4.47
C ILE A 64 2.67 13.30 5.82
N GLN A 65 1.78 14.20 6.26
CA GLN A 65 1.04 14.03 7.51
C GLN A 65 0.22 12.73 7.51
N LYS A 66 -0.44 12.39 6.40
CA LYS A 66 -1.16 11.12 6.27
C LYS A 66 -0.22 9.92 6.32
N MET A 67 1.01 10.02 5.80
CA MET A 67 1.99 8.93 5.87
C MET A 67 2.40 8.66 7.33
N SER A 68 2.66 9.70 8.12
CA SER A 68 3.04 9.55 9.54
C SER A 68 1.88 9.11 10.44
N SER A 69 0.64 9.44 10.07
CA SER A 69 -0.57 9.10 10.85
C SER A 69 -1.21 7.77 10.46
N ALA A 70 -0.62 7.01 9.52
CA ALA A 70 -1.20 5.78 8.99
C ALA A 70 -0.86 4.51 9.82
N ARG A 71 -0.37 4.66 11.05
CA ARG A 71 -0.14 3.53 11.97
C ARG A 71 -1.39 3.19 12.77
#